data_AF-A0AAU3E6Q1-F1
#
_entry.id   AF-A0AAU3E6Q1-F1
#
_cell.length_a   1.000
_cell.length_b   1.000
_cell.length_c   1.000
_cell.angle_alpha   90.00
_cell.angle_beta   90.00
_cell.angle_gamma   90.00
#
_symmetry.space_group_name_H-M   'P 1'
#
loop_
_entity.id
_entity.type
_entity.pdbx_description
1 polymer ?
#
loop_
_entity_poly.entity_id
_entity_poly.type
_entity_poly.pdbx_seq_one_letter_code
_entity_poly.pdbx_strand_id
1 'polypeptide(L)'
;MGGYFRDAFDVWAGQPDGCTTRQDVLSRDGEDVVEGSDGCQPSSGSWCSVYDNTTVTVVAQATIDHIVPLAEAWRSGADKWTADQRKAFGNDLKDQQLFIASSSSNSSKSDSGPADWKPTNKAFWCTYGEVRSLGFVAVE
;
A
#
# COMPACT_ATOMS: atom_id res chain seq x y z
N MET A 1 13.68 -20.17 10.42
CA MET A 1 12.84 -19.06 9.91
C MET A 1 13.76 -17.90 9.61
N GLY A 2 14.21 -17.79 8.35
CA GLY A 2 15.01 -16.66 7.90
C GLY A 2 14.14 -15.40 7.89
N GLY A 3 14.65 -14.34 8.51
CA GLY A 3 13.90 -13.12 8.83
C GLY A 3 13.24 -12.46 7.62
N TYR A 4 12.14 -11.76 7.90
CA TYR A 4 11.52 -10.83 6.98
C TYR A 4 12.42 -9.60 6.80
N PHE A 5 12.73 -9.23 5.56
CA PHE A 5 13.50 -8.04 5.22
C PHE A 5 12.65 -7.09 4.40
N ARG A 6 12.08 -6.06 5.04
CA ARG A 6 11.24 -5.06 4.37
C ARG A 6 11.97 -4.39 3.21
N ASP A 7 13.24 -4.08 3.40
CA ASP A 7 14.06 -3.35 2.42
C ASP A 7 14.31 -4.17 1.14
N ALA A 8 14.11 -5.49 1.17
CA ALA A 8 14.21 -6.34 -0.01
C ALA A 8 13.09 -6.10 -1.05
N PHE A 9 12.06 -5.33 -0.68
CA PHE A 9 10.97 -4.90 -1.57
C PHE A 9 11.19 -3.53 -2.21
N ASP A 10 12.24 -2.78 -1.83
CA ASP A 10 12.59 -1.47 -2.43
C ASP A 10 11.35 -0.58 -2.66
N VAL A 11 10.53 -0.41 -1.62
CA VAL A 11 9.26 0.31 -1.71
C VAL A 11 9.46 1.81 -1.81
N TRP A 12 8.47 2.48 -2.40
CA TRP A 12 8.52 3.90 -2.76
C TRP A 12 9.57 4.19 -3.82
N ALA A 13 9.79 3.24 -4.72
CA ALA A 13 10.68 3.40 -5.86
C ALA A 13 10.16 4.51 -6.79
N GLY A 14 11.10 5.17 -7.47
CA GLY A 14 10.78 6.10 -8.54
C GLY A 14 10.01 5.43 -9.68
N GLN A 15 9.05 6.15 -10.24
CA GLN A 15 8.20 5.77 -11.36
C GLN A 15 8.62 6.51 -12.64
N PRO A 16 8.16 6.06 -13.82
CA PRO A 16 8.55 6.67 -15.10
C PRO A 16 8.18 8.14 -15.27
N ASP A 17 7.24 8.66 -14.48
CA ASP A 17 6.84 10.06 -14.44
C ASP A 17 7.77 10.95 -13.59
N GLY A 18 8.73 10.35 -12.88
CA GLY A 18 9.68 11.05 -12.01
C GLY A 18 9.24 11.15 -10.55
N CYS A 19 8.03 10.70 -10.20
CA CYS A 19 7.53 10.65 -8.84
C CYS A 19 7.88 9.31 -8.18
N THR A 20 7.76 9.22 -6.85
CA THR A 20 7.82 7.93 -6.15
C THR A 20 6.44 7.29 -6.14
N THR A 21 6.37 5.96 -6.02
CA THR A 21 5.09 5.25 -5.82
C THR A 21 4.26 5.84 -4.68
N ARG A 22 4.91 6.33 -3.62
CA ARG A 22 4.22 6.96 -2.49
C ARG A 22 3.47 8.23 -2.93
N GLN A 23 4.14 9.07 -3.71
CA GLN A 23 3.61 10.31 -4.23
C GLN A 23 2.44 10.02 -5.17
N ASP A 24 2.59 9.05 -6.08
CA ASP A 24 1.52 8.69 -7.01
C ASP A 24 0.26 8.20 -6.29
N VAL A 25 0.40 7.41 -5.23
CA VAL A 25 -0.76 6.98 -4.42
C VAL A 25 -1.41 8.17 -3.71
N LEU A 26 -0.63 9.09 -3.16
CA LEU A 26 -1.19 10.28 -2.51
C LEU A 26 -1.95 11.16 -3.50
N SER A 27 -1.44 11.33 -4.72
CA SER A 27 -2.11 12.10 -5.76
C SER A 27 -3.33 11.38 -6.34
N ARG A 28 -3.26 10.04 -6.49
CA ARG A 28 -4.35 9.19 -7.00
C ARG A 28 -5.53 9.09 -6.05
N ASP A 29 -5.28 8.89 -4.76
CA ASP A 29 -6.31 8.56 -3.75
C ASP A 29 -6.74 9.77 -2.91
N GLY A 30 -6.17 10.95 -3.17
CA GLY A 30 -6.56 12.18 -2.51
C GLY A 30 -7.71 12.90 -3.22
N GLU A 31 -8.49 13.64 -2.44
CA GLU A 31 -9.49 14.59 -2.92
C GLU A 31 -8.97 16.03 -2.77
N ASP A 32 -9.29 16.90 -3.72
CA ASP A 32 -8.84 18.29 -3.79
C ASP A 32 -7.32 18.45 -3.61
N VAL A 33 -6.57 17.53 -4.21
CA VAL A 33 -5.11 17.50 -4.15
C VAL A 33 -4.51 18.70 -4.89
N VAL A 34 -3.63 19.42 -4.21
CA VAL A 34 -2.79 20.46 -4.80
C VAL A 34 -1.35 19.98 -4.75
N GLU A 35 -0.76 19.75 -5.92
CA GLU A 35 0.63 19.33 -6.03
C GLU A 35 1.61 20.40 -5.52
N GLY A 36 2.72 19.93 -4.97
CA GLY A 36 3.84 20.77 -4.55
C GLY A 36 4.64 21.31 -5.74
N SER A 37 5.66 22.10 -5.45
CA SER A 37 6.50 22.74 -6.48
C SER A 37 7.30 21.75 -7.32
N ASP A 38 7.52 20.54 -6.82
CA ASP A 38 8.19 19.45 -7.55
C ASP A 38 7.25 18.69 -8.49
N GLY A 39 5.95 18.97 -8.46
CA GLY A 39 4.92 18.30 -9.26
C GLY A 39 4.59 16.88 -8.83
N CYS A 40 5.12 16.41 -7.69
CA CYS A 40 4.92 15.06 -7.20
C CYS A 40 4.42 14.99 -5.77
N GLN A 41 4.95 15.81 -4.85
CA GLN A 41 4.57 15.74 -3.45
C GLN A 41 3.36 16.63 -3.20
N PRO A 42 2.19 16.10 -2.80
CA PRO A 42 1.05 16.94 -2.47
C PRO A 42 1.38 17.95 -1.36
N SER A 43 0.97 19.20 -1.58
CA SER A 43 1.05 20.30 -0.63
C SER A 43 -0.20 20.43 0.24
N SER A 44 -1.37 20.07 -0.31
CA SER A 44 -2.64 19.99 0.40
C SER A 44 -3.60 19.00 -0.28
N GLY A 45 -4.65 18.62 0.44
CA GLY A 45 -5.71 17.73 -0.02
C GLY A 45 -6.40 17.07 1.17
N SER A 46 -7.23 16.07 0.88
CA SER A 46 -7.78 15.18 1.90
C SER A 46 -7.70 13.73 1.44
N TRP A 47 -7.50 12.81 2.38
CA TRP A 47 -7.30 11.39 2.10
C TRP A 47 -8.21 10.58 2.99
N CYS A 48 -9.12 9.82 2.39
CA CYS A 48 -10.04 8.96 3.11
C CYS A 48 -9.46 7.55 3.24
N SER A 49 -9.32 7.09 4.48
CA SER A 49 -8.89 5.72 4.77
C SER A 49 -9.94 4.70 4.35
N VAL A 50 -9.58 3.80 3.43
CA VAL A 50 -10.49 2.74 2.96
C VAL A 50 -10.89 1.77 4.08
N TYR A 51 -10.09 1.68 5.14
CA TYR A 51 -10.26 0.73 6.23
C TYR A 51 -11.25 1.16 7.32
N ASP A 52 -11.41 2.45 7.55
CA ASP A 52 -12.21 2.97 8.67
C ASP A 52 -12.99 4.24 8.34
N ASN A 53 -12.98 4.69 7.09
CA ASN A 53 -13.59 5.94 6.62
C ASN A 53 -13.09 7.19 7.36
N THR A 54 -11.92 7.13 7.99
CA THR A 54 -11.31 8.31 8.62
C THR A 54 -10.63 9.15 7.55
N THR A 55 -11.11 10.37 7.36
CA THR A 55 -10.46 11.36 6.49
C THR A 55 -9.37 12.11 7.24
N VAL A 56 -8.18 12.22 6.65
CA VAL A 56 -7.08 13.06 7.12
C VAL A 56 -6.80 14.16 6.11
N THR A 57 -6.50 15.37 6.59
CA THR A 57 -6.20 16.55 5.73
C THR A 57 -4.74 16.98 5.83
N VAL A 58 -3.97 16.32 6.69
CA VAL A 58 -2.53 16.53 6.81
C VAL A 58 -1.83 15.43 6.01
N VAL A 59 -1.11 15.81 4.94
CA VAL A 59 -0.42 14.88 4.03
C VAL A 59 0.45 13.87 4.80
N ALA A 60 1.17 14.32 5.84
CA ALA A 60 2.02 13.47 6.66
C ALA A 60 1.26 12.42 7.50
N GLN A 61 -0.05 12.59 7.70
CA GLN A 61 -0.93 11.64 8.40
C GLN A 61 -1.61 10.67 7.43
N ALA A 62 -1.58 10.93 6.13
CA ALA A 62 -2.01 10.00 5.11
C ALA A 62 -0.96 8.89 4.97
N THR A 63 -1.21 7.76 5.63
CA THR A 63 -0.35 6.58 5.48
C THR A 63 -0.82 5.75 4.29
N ILE A 64 0.10 4.98 3.73
CA ILE A 64 -0.21 4.05 2.64
C ILE A 64 0.11 2.66 3.17
N ASP A 65 -0.85 1.76 3.03
CA ASP A 65 -0.73 0.36 3.45
C ASP A 65 -0.65 -0.57 2.24
N HIS A 66 0.10 -1.64 2.40
CA HIS A 66 0.11 -2.77 1.48
C HIS A 66 -1.00 -3.73 1.88
N ILE A 67 -2.05 -3.83 1.06
CA ILE A 67 -3.23 -4.63 1.41
C ILE A 67 -2.88 -6.11 1.62
N VAL A 68 -1.97 -6.66 0.80
CA VAL A 68 -1.15 -7.82 1.19
C VAL A 68 0.09 -7.32 1.93
N PRO A 69 0.22 -7.55 3.26
CA PRO A 69 1.41 -7.12 3.98
C PRO A 69 2.69 -7.71 3.38
N LEU A 70 3.76 -6.93 3.28
CA LEU A 70 5.04 -7.40 2.72
C LEU A 70 5.63 -8.59 3.50
N ALA A 71 5.44 -8.60 4.83
CA ALA A 71 5.86 -9.73 5.66
C ALA A 71 5.04 -10.98 5.38
N GLU A 72 3.74 -10.82 5.10
CA GLU A 72 2.88 -11.94 4.71
C GLU A 72 3.26 -12.47 3.33
N ALA A 73 3.52 -11.57 2.39
CA ALA A 73 4.07 -11.91 1.09
C ALA A 73 5.37 -12.73 1.22
N TRP A 74 6.27 -12.28 2.10
CA TRP A 74 7.53 -12.98 2.39
C TRP A 74 7.29 -14.40 2.91
N ARG A 75 6.44 -14.56 3.93
CA ARG A 75 6.08 -15.87 4.50
C ARG A 75 5.39 -16.79 3.50
N SER A 76 4.67 -16.21 2.55
CA SER A 76 3.94 -16.91 1.48
C SER A 76 4.77 -17.22 0.24
N GLY A 77 6.06 -16.87 0.18
CA GLY A 77 6.97 -17.28 -0.90
C GLY A 77 7.73 -16.16 -1.62
N ALA A 78 7.49 -14.89 -1.27
CA ALA A 78 8.25 -13.77 -1.84
C ALA A 78 9.72 -13.75 -1.39
N ASP A 79 10.09 -14.56 -0.40
CA ASP A 79 11.48 -14.83 -0.02
C ASP A 79 12.28 -15.46 -1.18
N LYS A 80 11.63 -16.21 -2.07
CA LYS A 80 12.24 -16.87 -3.24
C LYS A 80 12.21 -16.03 -4.51
N TRP A 81 11.50 -14.91 -4.50
CA TRP A 81 11.39 -14.03 -5.66
C TRP A 81 12.73 -13.38 -6.00
N THR A 82 12.86 -12.90 -7.23
CA THR A 82 13.95 -11.98 -7.60
C THR A 82 13.74 -10.63 -6.91
N ALA A 83 14.80 -9.81 -6.86
CA ALA A 83 14.69 -8.44 -6.36
C ALA A 83 13.65 -7.64 -7.16
N ASP A 84 13.64 -7.80 -8.49
CA ASP A 84 12.70 -7.11 -9.38
C ASP A 84 11.25 -7.52 -9.14
N GLN A 85 10.98 -8.80 -8.87
CA GLN A 85 9.64 -9.28 -8.54
C GLN A 85 9.13 -8.68 -7.21
N ARG A 86 9.98 -8.66 -6.17
CA ARG A 86 9.62 -7.99 -4.90
C ARG A 86 9.43 -6.49 -5.08
N LYS A 87 10.30 -5.84 -5.85
CA LYS A 87 10.18 -4.42 -6.17
C LYS A 87 8.89 -4.11 -6.92
N ALA A 88 8.55 -4.89 -7.93
CA ALA A 88 7.30 -4.74 -8.69
C ALA A 88 6.09 -4.85 -7.76
N PHE A 89 6.04 -5.88 -6.92
CA PHE A 89 4.96 -6.07 -5.96
C PHE A 89 4.87 -4.95 -4.90
N GLY A 90 6.00 -4.50 -4.37
CA GLY A 90 6.04 -3.45 -3.35
C GLY A 90 5.63 -2.07 -3.88
N ASN A 91 5.65 -1.88 -5.21
CA ASN A 91 5.39 -0.61 -5.89
C ASN A 91 4.25 -0.71 -6.91
N ASP A 92 3.37 -1.70 -6.78
CA ASP A 92 2.29 -1.94 -7.71
C ASP A 92 1.17 -0.90 -7.56
N LEU A 93 1.07 -0.01 -8.56
CA LEU A 93 0.04 1.03 -8.65
C LEU A 93 -1.22 0.57 -9.39
N LYS A 94 -1.19 -0.58 -10.08
CA LYS A 94 -2.25 -1.05 -10.99
C LYS A 94 -3.21 -2.00 -10.28
N ASP A 95 -2.68 -3.02 -9.60
CA ASP A 95 -3.49 -4.11 -9.07
C ASP A 95 -3.94 -3.87 -7.62
N GLN A 96 -4.17 -2.60 -7.25
CA GLN A 96 -4.76 -2.23 -5.96
C GLN A 96 -3.97 -2.74 -4.74
N GLN A 97 -2.65 -2.86 -4.85
CA GLN A 97 -1.83 -3.32 -3.72
C GLN A 97 -1.59 -2.22 -2.66
N LEU A 98 -1.77 -0.95 -3.04
CA LEU A 98 -1.47 0.21 -2.22
C LEU A 98 -2.72 1.06 -2.01
N PHE A 99 -3.06 1.36 -0.76
CA PHE A 99 -4.22 2.18 -0.41
C PHE A 99 -3.92 3.15 0.74
N ILE A 100 -4.65 4.28 0.74
CA ILE A 100 -4.70 5.17 1.89
C ILE A 100 -5.28 4.45 3.11
N ALA A 101 -4.55 4.56 4.22
CA ALA A 101 -4.99 4.11 5.53
C ALA A 101 -4.74 5.20 6.58
N SER A 102 -5.64 5.27 7.56
CA SER A 102 -5.39 6.07 8.76
C SER A 102 -4.23 5.46 9.56
N SER A 103 -3.47 6.28 10.30
CA SER A 103 -2.41 5.76 11.17
C SER A 103 -2.92 4.72 12.17
N SER A 104 -4.16 4.86 12.64
CA SER A 104 -4.82 3.93 13.56
C SER A 104 -5.07 2.57 12.91
N SER A 105 -5.74 2.55 11.75
CA SER A 105 -6.07 1.31 11.03
C SER A 105 -4.83 0.59 10.53
N ASN A 106 -3.85 1.34 9.99
CA ASN A 106 -2.58 0.78 9.53
C ASN A 106 -1.79 0.15 10.69
N SER A 107 -1.69 0.83 11.83
CA SER A 107 -1.05 0.27 13.03
C SER A 107 -1.80 -0.95 13.59
N SER A 108 -3.14 -0.94 13.53
CA SER A 108 -3.96 -2.06 13.97
C SER A 108 -3.81 -3.29 13.07
N LYS A 109 -3.63 -3.11 11.77
CA LYS A 109 -3.41 -4.18 10.80
C LYS A 109 -1.99 -4.75 10.93
N SER A 110 -0.98 -3.88 11.03
CA SER A 110 0.44 -4.27 11.10
C SER A 110 0.79 -5.22 9.94
N ASP A 111 1.31 -6.40 10.24
CA ASP A 111 1.68 -7.45 9.29
C ASP A 111 0.62 -8.55 9.16
N SER A 112 -0.58 -8.31 9.69
CA SER A 112 -1.69 -9.25 9.65
C SER A 112 -2.30 -9.29 8.25
N GLY A 113 -2.46 -10.48 7.71
CA GLY A 113 -3.17 -10.69 6.45
C GLY A 113 -4.69 -10.61 6.62
N PRO A 114 -5.44 -10.72 5.51
CA PRO A 114 -6.91 -10.69 5.54
C PRO A 114 -7.59 -11.77 6.40
N ALA A 115 -6.87 -12.85 6.73
CA ALA A 115 -7.37 -13.90 7.62
C ALA A 115 -7.41 -13.48 9.10
N ASP A 116 -6.48 -12.62 9.52
CA ASP A 116 -6.24 -12.31 10.94
C ASP A 116 -6.72 -10.91 11.34
N TRP A 117 -6.84 -9.99 10.37
CA TRP A 117 -7.33 -8.64 10.58
C TRP A 117 -8.37 -8.28 9.52
N LYS A 118 -9.37 -7.48 9.90
CA LYS A 118 -10.39 -6.96 8.98
C LYS A 118 -10.68 -5.48 9.25
N PRO A 119 -10.95 -4.68 8.20
CA PRO A 119 -11.28 -3.27 8.34
C PRO A 119 -12.62 -3.08 9.05
N THR A 120 -12.78 -1.95 9.75
CA THR A 120 -14.05 -1.57 10.38
C THR A 120 -15.06 -1.08 9.34
N ASN A 121 -14.58 -0.51 8.23
CA ASN A 121 -15.37 -0.19 7.06
C ASN A 121 -15.83 -1.47 6.33
N LYS A 122 -17.07 -1.88 6.58
CA LYS A 122 -17.66 -3.08 5.97
C LYS A 122 -17.83 -3.00 4.46
N ALA A 123 -17.95 -1.79 3.90
CA ALA A 123 -18.06 -1.61 2.46
C ALA A 123 -16.80 -2.07 1.72
N PHE A 124 -15.64 -2.05 2.39
CA PHE A 124 -14.37 -2.47 1.82
C PHE A 124 -14.10 -3.99 1.94
N TRP A 125 -14.98 -4.76 2.59
CA TRP A 125 -14.71 -6.17 2.88
C TRP A 125 -14.56 -7.05 1.65
N CYS A 126 -15.34 -6.81 0.58
CA CYS A 126 -15.22 -7.60 -0.64
C CYS A 126 -13.84 -7.40 -1.28
N THR A 127 -13.44 -6.15 -1.51
CA THR A 127 -12.09 -5.82 -2.02
C THR A 127 -11.00 -6.40 -1.11
N TYR A 128 -11.13 -6.21 0.20
CA TYR A 128 -10.15 -6.69 1.18
C TYR A 128 -10.03 -8.22 1.22
N GLY A 129 -11.14 -8.95 1.01
CA GLY A 129 -11.15 -10.42 0.97
C GLY A 129 -10.78 -11.02 -0.39
N GLU A 130 -10.92 -10.27 -1.48
CA GLU A 130 -10.52 -10.69 -2.83
C GLU A 130 -9.02 -10.59 -3.06
N VAL A 131 -8.32 -9.84 -2.21
CA VAL A 131 -6.87 -9.76 -2.22
C VAL A 131 -6.28 -11.15 -2.01
N ARG A 132 -5.74 -11.70 -3.10
CA ARG A 132 -5.16 -13.04 -3.08
C ARG A 132 -3.83 -12.98 -2.35
N SER A 133 -3.73 -13.69 -1.23
CA SER A 133 -2.42 -14.14 -0.74
C SER A 133 -1.73 -14.88 -1.89
N LEU A 134 -0.42 -14.68 -2.02
CA LEU A 134 0.41 -14.86 -3.23
C LEU A 134 0.43 -16.26 -3.88
N GLY A 135 -0.48 -17.17 -3.55
CA GLY A 135 -0.72 -18.40 -4.31
C GLY A 135 -1.18 -18.18 -5.77
N PHE A 136 -1.35 -16.94 -6.23
CA PHE A 136 -1.78 -16.64 -7.60
C PHE A 136 -1.21 -15.33 -8.19
N VAL A 137 -0.06 -14.81 -7.70
CA VAL A 137 0.71 -13.86 -8.52
C VAL A 137 1.54 -14.71 -9.49
N ALA A 138 0.83 -15.29 -10.47
CA ALA A 138 1.46 -15.73 -11.69
C ALA A 138 1.94 -14.45 -12.38
N VAL A 139 3.26 -14.26 -12.36
CA VAL A 139 3.94 -13.50 -13.41
C VAL A 139 3.50 -14.08 -14.75
N GLU A 140 2.66 -13.35 -15.48
CA GLU A 140 2.59 -13.46 -16.94
C GLU A 140 3.48 -12.39 -17.57
#